data_AF-A0A2N5ZIC8-F1
#
_entry.id   AF-A0A2N5ZIC8-F1
#
_cell.length_a   1.000
_cell.length_b   1.000
_cell.length_c   1.000
_cell.angle_alpha   90.00
_cell.angle_beta   90.00
_cell.angle_gamma   90.00
#
_symmetry.space_group_name_H-M   'P 1'
#
loop_
_entity.id
_entity.type
_entity.pdbx_description
1 polymer ?
#
loop_
_entity_poly.entity_id
_entity_poly.type
_entity_poly.pdbx_seq_one_letter_code
_entity_poly.pdbx_strand_id
1 'polypeptide(L)'
;MKFVDKLKSRGVEKIELIYDWGDGNKDVLPISQIAKEMNHFYEKEGNYTLTTKLVFYKDGETFQQVVETRPFYYKKETIDYELKVKVPEEAVQGKESLLKAQIFVKEPGVEIKNVKYQWFIDEENNQYEEGSVAVHIFRIPNGPEKHFYNIRLRTVLKYQYMNNPGVWLPLEVVRNFKVKVKKSTRIKIIEFSKFLNVKNNKFTSPFFIVMRDDSYYTTEDFYKKTNLWYKPIIYIDGKTYNAKFVDVKREQEKGVYFNKLIYMLELDDVKVNIKRNRGKRYVDFNIKISDPQGLVEKRALVEIR
;
A
#
# COMPACT_ATOMS: atom_id res chain seq x y z
N MET A 1 -15.26 46.15 14.70
CA MET A 1 -14.24 46.76 15.60
C MET A 1 -14.74 48.00 16.32
N LYS A 2 -15.25 49.05 15.63
CA LYS A 2 -15.67 50.32 16.25
C LYS A 2 -16.56 50.24 17.52
N PHE A 3 -17.40 49.21 17.65
CA PHE A 3 -18.26 49.02 18.83
C PHE A 3 -17.50 48.54 20.08
N VAL A 4 -16.60 47.55 19.91
CA VAL A 4 -15.79 46.99 21.01
C VAL A 4 -14.84 48.04 21.56
N ASP A 5 -14.23 48.83 20.69
CA ASP A 5 -13.31 49.91 21.09
C ASP A 5 -14.04 51.00 21.89
N LYS A 6 -15.29 51.32 21.50
CA LYS A 6 -16.16 52.26 22.21
C LYS A 6 -16.63 51.74 23.58
N LEU A 7 -16.78 50.43 23.74
CA LEU A 7 -17.10 49.82 25.04
C LEU A 7 -15.88 49.84 25.96
N LYS A 8 -14.70 49.49 25.44
CA LYS A 8 -13.44 49.58 26.19
C LYS A 8 -13.14 51.01 26.66
N SER A 9 -13.37 52.01 25.81
CA SER A 9 -13.21 53.43 26.20
C SER A 9 -14.20 53.91 27.27
N ARG A 10 -15.19 53.09 27.63
CA ARG A 10 -16.20 53.36 28.69
C ARG A 10 -15.95 52.53 29.96
N GLY A 11 -14.77 51.94 30.11
CA GLY A 11 -14.39 51.14 31.28
C GLY A 11 -14.82 49.68 31.23
N VAL A 12 -15.22 49.15 30.07
CA VAL A 12 -15.50 47.71 29.93
C VAL A 12 -14.17 46.96 29.80
N GLU A 13 -13.88 46.11 30.78
CA GLU A 13 -12.61 45.39 30.90
C GLU A 13 -12.55 44.18 29.96
N LYS A 14 -13.67 43.45 29.86
CA LYS A 14 -13.77 42.19 29.13
C LYS A 14 -15.14 42.04 28.48
N ILE A 15 -15.18 41.47 27.27
CA ILE A 15 -16.40 41.16 26.53
C ILE A 15 -16.28 39.75 25.97
N GLU A 16 -17.26 38.91 26.26
CA GLU A 16 -17.36 37.51 25.86
C GLU A 16 -18.69 37.23 25.18
N LEU A 17 -18.67 36.26 24.28
CA LEU A 17 -19.85 35.60 23.75
C LEU A 17 -19.93 34.21 24.37
N ILE A 18 -21.10 33.89 24.91
CA ILE A 18 -21.42 32.55 25.40
C ILE A 18 -22.40 31.93 24.42
N TYR A 19 -22.01 30.82 23.81
CA TYR A 19 -22.89 29.97 23.00
C TYR A 19 -23.36 28.81 23.87
N ASP A 20 -24.64 28.81 24.23
CA ASP A 20 -25.29 27.71 24.95
C ASP A 20 -26.00 26.84 23.92
N TRP A 21 -25.49 25.62 23.72
CA TRP A 21 -25.96 24.71 22.67
C TRP A 21 -27.30 24.04 23.02
N GLY A 22 -27.82 24.24 24.24
CA GLY A 22 -29.10 23.69 24.68
C GLY A 22 -29.05 22.22 25.08
N ASP A 23 -27.86 21.60 25.09
CA ASP A 23 -27.61 20.22 25.55
C ASP A 23 -26.84 20.16 26.89
N GLY A 24 -26.66 21.32 27.53
CA GLY A 24 -25.86 21.49 28.74
C GLY A 24 -24.42 21.95 28.49
N ASN A 25 -23.94 21.87 27.24
CA ASN A 25 -22.62 22.37 26.86
C ASN A 25 -22.65 23.85 26.48
N LYS A 26 -21.55 24.55 26.78
CA LYS A 26 -21.39 25.97 26.49
C LYS A 26 -19.98 26.27 26.01
N ASP A 27 -19.87 27.12 25.00
CA ASP A 27 -18.60 27.70 24.56
C ASP A 27 -18.52 29.17 24.94
N VAL A 28 -17.36 29.60 25.43
CA VAL A 28 -17.09 31.00 25.78
C VAL A 28 -15.97 31.51 24.89
N LEU A 29 -16.26 32.56 24.11
CA LEU A 29 -15.30 33.18 23.21
C LEU A 29 -15.12 34.66 23.54
N PRO A 30 -13.89 35.20 23.47
CA PRO A 30 -13.72 36.65 23.50
C PRO A 30 -14.36 37.28 22.26
N ILE A 31 -14.95 38.47 22.39
CA ILE A 31 -15.65 39.17 21.30
C ILE A 31 -14.77 39.39 20.05
N SER A 32 -13.45 39.38 20.21
CA SER A 32 -12.47 39.46 19.11
C SER A 32 -12.54 38.27 18.15
N GLN A 33 -13.21 37.18 18.51
CA GLN A 33 -13.36 35.96 17.71
C GLN A 33 -14.76 35.77 17.10
N ILE A 34 -15.62 36.80 17.12
CA ILE A 34 -17.03 36.72 16.67
C ILE A 34 -17.24 36.25 15.21
N ALA A 35 -16.22 36.36 14.36
CA ALA A 35 -16.29 35.91 12.96
C ALA A 35 -15.86 34.44 12.74
N LYS A 36 -15.55 33.70 13.81
CA LYS A 36 -15.12 32.30 13.71
C LYS A 36 -16.34 31.39 13.59
N GLU A 37 -16.33 30.52 12.59
CA GLU A 37 -17.31 29.42 12.51
C GLU A 37 -17.13 28.48 13.72
N MET A 38 -18.24 28.14 14.36
CA MET A 38 -18.30 27.27 15.53
C MET A 38 -18.98 25.94 15.15
N ASN A 39 -18.41 24.84 15.61
CA ASN A 39 -18.94 23.50 15.40
C ASN A 39 -19.23 22.85 16.75
N HIS A 40 -20.37 22.17 16.87
CA HIS A 40 -20.77 21.42 18.06
C HIS A 40 -21.39 20.07 17.68
N PHE A 41 -21.20 19.05 18.51
CA PHE A 41 -21.67 17.69 18.27
C PHE A 41 -22.71 17.29 19.32
N TYR A 42 -23.94 16.97 18.88
CA TYR A 42 -25.01 16.49 19.76
C TYR A 42 -24.98 14.95 19.87
N GLU A 43 -25.10 14.42 21.08
CA GLU A 43 -25.09 12.97 21.30
C GLU A 43 -26.43 12.28 21.01
N LYS A 44 -27.54 13.02 21.16
CA LYS A 44 -28.92 12.50 21.09
C LYS A 44 -29.75 13.30 20.12
N GLU A 45 -30.62 12.62 19.40
CA GLU A 45 -31.69 13.26 18.62
C GLU A 45 -32.67 14.00 19.55
N GLY A 46 -33.14 15.18 19.14
CA GLY A 46 -34.09 15.96 19.92
C GLY A 46 -34.22 17.42 19.51
N ASN A 47 -35.12 18.13 20.19
CA ASN A 47 -35.24 19.57 20.08
C ASN A 47 -34.20 20.26 20.97
N TYR A 48 -33.49 21.23 20.40
CA TYR A 48 -32.48 22.03 21.08
C TYR A 48 -32.74 23.51 20.85
N THR A 49 -32.20 24.36 21.72
CA THR A 49 -32.26 25.81 21.60
C THR A 49 -30.86 26.39 21.73
N LEU A 50 -30.30 26.85 20.62
CA LEU A 50 -29.04 27.60 20.64
C LEU A 50 -29.32 29.00 21.21
N THR A 51 -28.66 29.34 22.31
CA THR A 51 -28.75 30.67 22.92
C THR A 51 -27.39 31.35 22.91
N THR A 52 -27.29 32.47 22.22
CA THR A 52 -26.07 33.30 22.20
C THR A 52 -26.24 34.46 23.18
N LYS A 53 -25.31 34.61 24.12
CA LYS A 53 -25.30 35.71 25.11
C LYS A 53 -24.04 36.54 24.95
N LEU A 54 -24.19 37.86 25.00
CA LEU A 54 -23.10 38.80 25.17
C LEU A 54 -22.91 39.06 26.65
N VAL A 55 -21.71 38.85 27.17
CA VAL A 55 -21.34 39.14 28.56
C VAL A 55 -20.25 40.19 28.56
N PHE A 56 -20.39 41.21 29.39
CA PHE A 56 -19.34 42.20 29.58
C PHE A 56 -19.16 42.57 31.05
N TYR A 57 -17.93 42.91 31.40
CA TYR A 57 -17.50 43.16 32.77
C TYR A 57 -17.05 44.61 32.90
N LYS A 58 -17.57 45.31 33.91
CA LYS A 58 -17.27 46.72 34.16
C LYS A 58 -17.39 47.00 35.65
N ASP A 59 -16.37 47.66 36.22
CA ASP A 59 -16.36 48.12 37.62
C ASP A 59 -16.68 47.00 38.64
N GLY A 60 -16.25 45.76 38.36
CA GLY A 60 -16.55 44.58 39.20
C GLY A 60 -17.93 43.96 38.98
N GLU A 61 -18.78 44.55 38.14
CA GLU A 61 -20.11 44.03 37.81
C GLU A 61 -20.09 43.23 36.49
N THR A 62 -20.95 42.20 36.42
CA THR A 62 -21.15 41.38 35.22
C THR A 62 -22.51 41.67 34.62
N PHE A 63 -22.51 42.10 33.37
CA PHE A 63 -23.71 42.35 32.58
C PHE A 63 -23.86 41.27 31.51
N GLN A 64 -25.08 40.78 31.32
CA GLN A 64 -25.39 39.78 30.32
C GLN A 64 -26.62 40.19 29.50
N GLN A 65 -26.55 39.97 28.20
CA GLN A 65 -27.67 40.19 27.28
C GLN A 65 -27.80 38.99 26.34
N VAL A 66 -29.00 38.45 26.20
CA VAL A 66 -29.29 37.47 25.14
C VAL A 66 -29.29 38.21 23.81
N VAL A 67 -28.43 37.77 22.90
CA VAL A 67 -28.28 38.33 21.55
C VAL A 67 -29.21 37.61 20.59
N GLU A 68 -29.26 36.28 20.68
CA GLU A 68 -30.03 35.44 19.78
C GLU A 68 -30.47 34.18 20.51
N THR A 69 -31.67 33.72 20.18
CA THR A 69 -32.18 32.40 20.56
C THR A 69 -32.75 31.73 19.32
N ARG A 70 -32.25 30.54 18.99
CA ARG A 70 -32.67 29.81 17.79
C ARG A 70 -33.02 28.36 18.14
N PRO A 71 -34.32 28.00 18.13
CA PRO A 71 -34.73 26.62 18.27
C PRO A 71 -34.46 25.83 16.98
N PHE A 72 -34.08 24.56 17.11
CA PHE A 72 -33.95 23.63 15.99
C PHE A 72 -34.09 22.19 16.48
N TYR A 73 -34.40 21.28 15.56
CA TYR A 73 -34.41 19.85 15.82
C TYR A 73 -33.12 19.22 15.29
N TYR A 74 -32.32 18.61 16.16
CA TYR A 74 -31.19 17.80 15.74
C TYR A 74 -31.66 16.36 15.56
N LYS A 75 -31.51 15.83 14.35
CA LYS A 75 -31.77 14.44 14.02
C LYS A 75 -30.46 13.68 14.01
N LYS A 76 -30.33 12.64 14.84
CA LYS A 76 -29.12 11.80 14.88
C LYS A 76 -29.25 10.77 13.77
N GLU A 77 -28.77 11.12 12.58
CA GLU A 77 -28.86 10.24 11.42
C GLU A 77 -27.74 9.18 11.47
N THR A 78 -27.86 8.19 12.33
CA THR A 78 -27.14 6.92 12.16
C THR A 78 -27.81 6.14 11.05
N ILE A 79 -27.10 5.86 9.96
CA ILE A 79 -27.62 5.04 8.87
C ILE A 79 -27.26 3.58 9.11
N ASP A 80 -28.21 2.67 8.97
CA ASP A 80 -27.93 1.25 8.87
C ASP A 80 -27.34 0.91 7.49
N TYR A 81 -26.09 0.46 7.48
CA TYR A 81 -25.38 0.04 6.29
C TYR A 81 -24.66 -1.29 6.47
N GLU A 82 -24.37 -1.95 5.36
CA GLU A 82 -23.51 -3.12 5.27
C GLU A 82 -22.39 -2.83 4.27
N LEU A 83 -21.14 -2.94 4.72
CA LEU A 83 -19.96 -2.87 3.87
C LEU A 83 -19.51 -4.29 3.53
N LYS A 84 -19.71 -4.72 2.28
CA LYS A 84 -19.18 -5.98 1.76
C LYS A 84 -17.85 -5.72 1.07
N VAL A 85 -16.83 -6.44 1.52
CA VAL A 85 -15.47 -6.36 0.96
C VAL A 85 -15.07 -7.73 0.46
N LYS A 86 -14.70 -7.81 -0.81
CA LYS A 86 -14.15 -9.00 -1.43
C LYS A 86 -12.66 -8.80 -1.66
N VAL A 87 -11.89 -9.51 -0.86
CA VAL A 87 -10.43 -9.60 -0.93
C VAL A 87 -10.10 -11.06 -1.19
N PRO A 88 -9.17 -11.40 -2.10
CA PRO A 88 -8.78 -12.78 -2.29
C PRO A 88 -8.11 -13.33 -1.02
N GLU A 89 -8.46 -14.57 -0.65
CA GLU A 89 -7.83 -15.26 0.50
C GLU A 89 -6.33 -15.49 0.27
N GLU A 90 -5.96 -15.68 -1.00
CA GLU A 90 -4.58 -15.82 -1.43
C GLU A 90 -4.29 -14.89 -2.61
N ALA A 91 -3.19 -14.16 -2.51
CA ALA A 91 -2.63 -13.42 -3.63
C ALA A 91 -1.27 -14.00 -4.04
N VAL A 92 -0.97 -13.93 -5.33
CA VAL A 92 0.32 -14.39 -5.88
C VAL A 92 1.20 -13.17 -6.07
N GLN A 93 2.39 -13.22 -5.49
CA GLN A 93 3.38 -12.16 -5.66
C GLN A 93 3.68 -11.89 -7.14
N GLY A 94 3.78 -10.61 -7.51
CA GLY A 94 4.07 -10.19 -8.89
C GLY A 94 2.90 -10.34 -9.85
N LYS A 95 1.70 -10.69 -9.35
CA LYS A 95 0.45 -10.68 -10.10
C LYS A 95 -0.52 -9.66 -9.53
N GLU A 96 -1.30 -9.04 -10.40
CA GLU A 96 -2.39 -8.15 -10.02
C GLU A 96 -3.46 -8.92 -9.23
N SER A 97 -3.96 -8.30 -8.17
CA SER A 97 -5.06 -8.81 -7.35
C SER A 97 -6.15 -7.76 -7.29
N LEU A 98 -7.38 -8.14 -7.66
CA LEU A 98 -8.51 -7.23 -7.68
C LEU A 98 -9.20 -7.21 -6.30
N LEU A 99 -9.26 -6.02 -5.68
CA LEU A 99 -10.03 -5.78 -4.47
C LEU A 99 -11.36 -5.14 -4.84
N LYS A 100 -12.45 -5.54 -4.18
CA LYS A 100 -13.77 -4.91 -4.36
C LYS A 100 -14.37 -4.54 -3.02
N ALA A 101 -14.91 -3.33 -2.92
CA ALA A 101 -15.72 -2.89 -1.80
C ALA A 101 -17.07 -2.39 -2.32
N GLN A 102 -18.13 -2.71 -1.60
CA GLN A 102 -19.48 -2.25 -1.91
C GLN A 102 -20.23 -1.95 -0.62
N ILE A 103 -20.92 -0.80 -0.60
CA ILE A 103 -21.75 -0.38 0.51
C ILE A 103 -23.21 -0.56 0.12
N PHE A 104 -23.96 -1.19 1.02
CA PHE A 104 -25.39 -1.40 0.93
C PHE A 104 -26.04 -0.64 2.08
N VAL A 105 -26.80 0.40 1.79
CA VAL A 105 -27.64 1.05 2.80
C VAL A 105 -28.93 0.26 2.91
N LYS A 106 -29.29 -0.14 4.14
CA LYS A 106 -30.47 -0.96 4.42
C LYS A 106 -31.74 -0.12 4.61
N GLU A 107 -31.57 1.18 4.79
CA GLU A 107 -32.68 2.10 5.01
C GLU A 107 -33.37 2.50 3.71
N PRO A 108 -34.71 2.35 3.61
CA PRO A 108 -35.46 2.82 2.46
C PRO A 108 -35.43 4.35 2.38
N GLY A 109 -35.16 4.88 1.18
CA GLY A 109 -35.19 6.32 0.91
C GLY A 109 -33.90 7.09 1.22
N VAL A 110 -32.80 6.40 1.52
CA VAL A 110 -31.47 7.00 1.60
C VAL A 110 -30.74 6.79 0.27
N GLU A 111 -30.38 7.88 -0.40
CA GLU A 111 -29.63 7.84 -1.66
C GLU A 111 -28.15 8.16 -1.40
N ILE A 112 -27.25 7.26 -1.81
CA ILE A 112 -25.81 7.48 -1.70
C ILE A 112 -25.31 8.08 -3.01
N LYS A 113 -24.97 9.37 -3.00
CA LYS A 113 -24.51 10.06 -4.21
C LYS A 113 -23.00 10.05 -4.41
N ASN A 114 -22.21 9.84 -3.34
CA ASN A 114 -20.75 9.82 -3.41
C ASN A 114 -20.14 8.92 -2.33
N VAL A 115 -19.42 7.88 -2.77
CA VAL A 115 -18.62 7.01 -1.88
C VAL A 115 -17.15 7.17 -2.22
N LYS A 116 -16.34 7.57 -1.23
CA LYS A 116 -14.88 7.59 -1.37
C LYS A 116 -14.28 6.43 -0.59
N TYR A 117 -13.62 5.52 -1.30
CA TYR A 117 -12.84 4.44 -0.70
C TYR A 117 -11.37 4.85 -0.61
N GLN A 118 -10.72 4.50 0.49
CA GLN A 118 -9.29 4.64 0.70
C GLN A 118 -8.73 3.30 1.18
N TRP A 119 -7.85 2.70 0.38
CA TRP A 119 -7.19 1.45 0.72
C TRP A 119 -5.79 1.74 1.26
N PHE A 120 -5.40 1.05 2.32
CA PHE A 120 -4.05 1.07 2.86
C PHE A 120 -3.52 -0.35 2.83
N ILE A 121 -2.30 -0.50 2.34
CA ILE A 121 -1.55 -1.75 2.42
C ILE A 121 -0.36 -1.50 3.32
N ASP A 122 -0.35 -2.20 4.46
CA ASP A 122 0.67 -2.11 5.50
C ASP A 122 0.71 -0.77 6.26
N GLU A 123 1.23 -0.78 7.50
CA GLU A 123 1.14 0.37 8.41
C GLU A 123 2.15 1.49 8.10
N GLU A 124 3.17 1.23 7.25
CA GLU A 124 4.32 2.12 7.13
C GLU A 124 4.35 3.01 5.87
N ASN A 125 3.52 2.77 4.84
CA ASN A 125 3.57 3.57 3.61
C ASN A 125 2.19 4.04 3.15
N ASN A 126 1.86 5.28 3.51
CA ASN A 126 0.68 6.03 3.07
C ASN A 126 0.76 6.39 1.58
N GLN A 127 0.44 5.45 0.69
CA GLN A 127 0.13 5.79 -0.71
C GLN A 127 -1.38 5.78 -0.94
N TYR A 128 -1.84 6.85 -1.60
CA TYR A 128 -3.24 7.24 -1.76
C TYR A 128 -3.69 7.00 -3.19
N GLU A 129 -4.84 6.37 -3.40
CA GLU A 129 -5.59 6.45 -4.65
C GLU A 129 -7.10 6.55 -4.38
N GLU A 130 -7.79 7.47 -5.07
CA GLU A 130 -9.25 7.59 -5.03
C GLU A 130 -9.89 6.63 -6.05
N GLY A 131 -10.84 5.79 -5.60
CA GLY A 131 -11.71 5.00 -6.48
C GLY A 131 -11.60 3.49 -6.30
N SER A 132 -12.03 2.75 -7.33
CA SER A 132 -11.86 1.29 -7.42
C SER A 132 -10.37 1.01 -7.61
N VAL A 133 -9.62 0.82 -6.52
CA VAL A 133 -8.17 0.65 -6.62
C VAL A 133 -7.88 -0.78 -7.09
N ALA A 134 -7.35 -0.91 -8.30
CA ALA A 134 -6.54 -2.06 -8.67
C ALA A 134 -5.24 -1.94 -7.87
N VAL A 135 -5.19 -2.52 -6.67
CA VAL A 135 -4.01 -2.32 -5.84
C VAL A 135 -2.88 -3.15 -6.40
N HIS A 136 -1.90 -2.46 -6.98
CA HIS A 136 -0.66 -3.10 -7.32
C HIS A 136 0.23 -3.20 -6.07
N ILE A 137 0.39 -4.42 -5.57
CA ILE A 137 1.28 -4.70 -4.43
C ILE A 137 2.73 -4.68 -4.95
N PHE A 138 3.33 -3.48 -5.09
CA PHE A 138 4.65 -3.32 -5.71
C PHE A 138 5.84 -3.21 -4.76
N ARG A 139 5.66 -3.09 -3.43
CA ARG A 139 6.79 -2.81 -2.53
C ARG A 139 6.56 -3.34 -1.10
N ILE A 140 7.56 -4.03 -0.54
CA ILE A 140 7.67 -4.33 0.90
C ILE A 140 9.06 -3.87 1.39
N PRO A 141 9.16 -3.16 2.53
CA PRO A 141 10.39 -3.05 3.32
C PRO A 141 10.57 -4.29 4.22
N ASN A 142 11.70 -5.01 4.04
CA ASN A 142 12.32 -6.00 4.93
C ASN A 142 11.49 -6.55 6.13
N GLY A 143 10.96 -7.78 6.01
CA GLY A 143 10.39 -8.53 7.16
C GLY A 143 10.28 -10.06 6.91
N PRO A 144 10.39 -10.93 7.95
CA PRO A 144 10.58 -12.37 7.77
C PRO A 144 9.29 -13.22 7.58
N GLU A 145 9.41 -14.14 6.62
CA GLU A 145 8.83 -15.50 6.44
C GLU A 145 7.33 -15.86 6.56
N LYS A 146 6.39 -15.00 6.95
CA LYS A 146 4.95 -15.26 6.69
C LYS A 146 4.21 -13.97 6.34
N HIS A 147 4.04 -13.71 5.05
CA HIS A 147 3.41 -12.47 4.58
C HIS A 147 1.88 -12.57 4.68
N PHE A 148 1.36 -12.26 5.87
CA PHE A 148 0.01 -11.75 6.00
C PHE A 148 0.07 -10.24 5.82
N TYR A 149 -0.73 -9.68 4.91
CA TYR A 149 -0.87 -8.24 4.78
C TYR A 149 -2.12 -7.78 5.49
N ASN A 150 -1.95 -6.77 6.35
CA ASN A 150 -3.09 -6.01 6.85
C ASN A 150 -3.50 -5.01 5.76
N ILE A 151 -4.60 -5.31 5.08
CA ILE A 151 -5.26 -4.33 4.22
C ILE A 151 -6.26 -3.59 5.07
N ARG A 152 -6.09 -2.29 5.21
CA ARG A 152 -7.07 -1.42 5.86
C ARG A 152 -7.90 -0.75 4.77
N LEU A 153 -9.22 -0.81 4.90
CA LEU A 153 -10.14 -0.01 4.09
C LEU A 153 -10.72 1.06 4.99
N ARG A 154 -10.47 2.32 4.65
CA ARG A 154 -11.18 3.48 5.18
C ARG A 154 -12.19 3.92 4.14
N THR A 155 -13.44 4.09 4.54
CA THR A 155 -14.46 4.63 3.65
C THR A 155 -15.00 5.91 4.24
N VAL A 156 -15.08 6.97 3.43
CA VAL A 156 -15.74 8.23 3.77
C VAL A 156 -16.98 8.34 2.89
N LEU A 157 -18.14 8.32 3.52
CA LEU A 157 -19.43 8.46 2.86
C LEU A 157 -19.91 9.91 2.95
N LYS A 158 -20.48 10.42 1.87
CA LYS A 158 -21.36 11.60 1.91
C LYS A 158 -22.75 11.14 1.50
N TYR A 159 -23.73 11.28 2.39
CA TYR A 159 -25.12 10.93 2.16
C TYR A 159 -26.03 12.14 2.39
N GLN A 160 -27.24 12.05 1.85
CA GLN A 160 -28.28 13.06 1.96
C GLN A 160 -29.61 12.33 2.12
N TYR A 161 -30.41 12.69 3.12
CA TYR A 161 -31.79 12.21 3.22
C TYR A 161 -32.67 12.96 2.21
N MET A 162 -33.60 12.24 1.56
CA MET A 162 -34.53 12.83 0.59
C MET A 162 -35.36 13.99 1.18
N ASN A 163 -35.56 14.01 2.49
CA ASN A 163 -36.40 15.01 3.17
C ASN A 163 -35.62 16.20 3.75
N ASN A 164 -34.29 16.27 3.60
CA ASN A 164 -33.50 17.38 4.12
C ASN A 164 -32.34 17.78 3.17
N PRO A 165 -32.67 18.46 2.06
CA PRO A 165 -31.67 18.75 1.04
C PRO A 165 -30.68 19.83 1.52
N GLY A 166 -29.46 19.45 1.89
CA GLY A 166 -28.34 20.39 2.06
C GLY A 166 -27.29 20.02 3.10
N VAL A 167 -27.58 19.07 3.99
CA VAL A 167 -26.64 18.61 5.02
C VAL A 167 -25.91 17.36 4.53
N TRP A 168 -24.57 17.43 4.51
CA TRP A 168 -23.70 16.31 4.13
C TRP A 168 -22.94 15.83 5.36
N LEU A 169 -23.24 14.65 5.85
CA LEU A 169 -22.55 14.09 7.01
C LEU A 169 -21.45 13.10 6.56
N PRO A 170 -20.20 13.27 7.04
CA PRO A 170 -19.15 12.30 6.81
C PRO A 170 -19.34 11.08 7.74
N LEU A 171 -19.43 9.88 7.17
CA LEU A 171 -19.34 8.63 7.94
C LEU A 171 -18.00 7.95 7.62
N GLU A 172 -17.22 7.68 8.66
CA GLU A 172 -15.94 6.98 8.56
C GLU A 172 -16.07 5.52 9.01
N VAL A 173 -15.65 4.59 8.14
CA VAL A 173 -15.67 3.15 8.42
C VAL A 173 -14.28 2.58 8.18
N VAL A 174 -13.70 1.91 9.19
CA VAL A 174 -12.38 1.27 9.08
C VAL A 174 -12.53 -0.24 9.22
N ARG A 175 -12.05 -1.03 8.25
CA ARG A 175 -11.95 -2.50 8.35
C ARG A 175 -10.55 -2.99 8.00
N ASN A 176 -10.10 -4.01 8.72
CA ASN A 176 -8.81 -4.66 8.51
C ASN A 176 -9.01 -6.08 7.95
N PHE A 177 -8.23 -6.44 6.93
CA PHE A 177 -8.25 -7.77 6.30
C PHE A 177 -6.85 -8.35 6.31
N LYS A 178 -6.73 -9.68 6.45
CA LYS A 178 -5.45 -10.40 6.32
C LYS A 178 -5.41 -11.14 4.99
N VAL A 179 -4.42 -10.84 4.16
CA VAL A 179 -4.19 -11.56 2.90
C VAL A 179 -2.92 -12.39 2.99
N LYS A 180 -3.02 -13.69 2.71
CA LYS A 180 -1.86 -14.56 2.60
C LYS A 180 -1.25 -14.40 1.21
N VAL A 181 0.01 -13.99 1.14
CA VAL A 181 0.72 -13.91 -0.16
C VAL A 181 1.61 -15.13 -0.34
N LYS A 182 1.39 -15.84 -1.45
CA LYS A 182 2.27 -16.94 -1.89
C LYS A 182 3.44 -16.37 -2.68
N LYS A 183 4.66 -16.74 -2.28
CA LYS A 183 5.89 -16.43 -3.04
C LYS A 183 5.80 -17.04 -4.44
N SER A 184 6.08 -16.24 -5.47
CA SER A 184 6.27 -16.73 -6.85
C SER A 184 7.76 -16.87 -7.12
N THR A 185 8.39 -17.92 -6.62
CA THR A 185 9.80 -18.25 -6.92
C THR A 185 9.92 -18.89 -8.30
N ARG A 186 9.57 -18.18 -9.37
CA ARG A 186 9.86 -18.66 -10.72
C ARG A 186 11.29 -18.29 -11.08
N ILE A 187 12.21 -19.24 -10.88
CA ILE A 187 13.58 -19.09 -11.34
C ILE A 187 13.65 -19.44 -12.82
N LYS A 188 14.35 -18.62 -13.59
CA LYS A 188 14.55 -18.84 -15.03
C LYS A 188 16.00 -18.61 -15.39
N ILE A 189 16.57 -19.47 -16.22
CA ILE A 189 17.85 -19.20 -16.87
C ILE A 189 17.60 -18.18 -17.98
N ILE A 190 18.13 -16.97 -17.82
CA ILE A 190 17.92 -15.88 -18.79
C ILE A 190 19.08 -15.75 -19.77
N GLU A 191 20.31 -15.95 -19.31
CA GLU A 191 21.50 -15.83 -20.15
C GLU A 191 22.59 -16.82 -19.70
N PHE A 192 23.50 -17.15 -20.61
CA PHE A 192 24.73 -17.89 -20.36
C PHE A 192 25.82 -17.34 -21.27
N SER A 193 27.10 -17.64 -21.00
CA SER A 193 28.21 -17.17 -21.85
C SER A 193 27.92 -17.43 -23.33
N LYS A 194 27.95 -16.37 -24.14
CA LYS A 194 27.68 -16.44 -25.58
C LYS A 194 28.81 -17.15 -26.35
N PHE A 195 29.99 -17.17 -25.76
CA PHE A 195 31.18 -17.76 -26.32
C PHE A 195 31.84 -18.68 -25.31
N LEU A 196 32.35 -19.79 -25.81
CA LEU A 196 33.16 -20.73 -25.04
C LEU A 196 34.55 -20.79 -25.66
N ASN A 197 35.56 -20.63 -24.82
CA ASN A 197 36.92 -20.91 -25.22
C ASN A 197 37.11 -22.43 -25.17
N VAL A 198 37.47 -23.01 -26.31
CA VAL A 198 37.65 -24.46 -26.44
C VAL A 198 39.04 -24.75 -27.02
N LYS A 199 39.87 -25.46 -26.26
CA LYS A 199 41.19 -25.91 -26.71
C LYS A 199 41.23 -27.43 -26.69
N ASN A 200 41.64 -28.06 -27.79
CA ASN A 200 41.72 -29.53 -27.90
C ASN A 200 40.42 -30.24 -27.51
N ASN A 201 39.27 -29.73 -27.95
CA ASN A 201 37.91 -30.23 -27.62
C ASN A 201 37.59 -30.26 -26.12
N LYS A 202 38.24 -29.40 -25.33
CA LYS A 202 37.97 -29.18 -23.91
C LYS A 202 37.64 -27.73 -23.64
N PHE A 203 36.71 -27.47 -22.72
CA PHE A 203 36.47 -26.12 -22.22
C PHE A 203 37.70 -25.58 -21.49
N THR A 204 37.92 -24.28 -21.64
CA THR A 204 38.80 -23.51 -20.76
C THR A 204 37.94 -22.50 -20.02
N SER A 205 37.95 -22.57 -18.68
CA SER A 205 37.20 -21.73 -17.75
C SER A 205 37.37 -20.22 -18.01
N PRO A 206 36.42 -19.34 -17.61
CA PRO A 206 35.14 -19.63 -16.95
C PRO A 206 33.90 -19.64 -17.85
N PHE A 207 32.89 -20.43 -17.47
CA PHE A 207 31.54 -20.39 -18.06
C PHE A 207 30.57 -19.70 -17.10
N PHE A 208 29.84 -18.68 -17.56
CA PHE A 208 28.90 -17.93 -16.74
C PHE A 208 27.46 -18.31 -17.06
N ILE A 209 26.65 -18.41 -16.01
CA ILE A 209 25.20 -18.60 -16.10
C ILE A 209 24.54 -17.47 -15.34
N VAL A 210 23.55 -16.84 -15.98
CA VAL A 210 22.75 -15.77 -15.42
C VAL A 210 21.33 -16.30 -15.22
N MET A 211 20.89 -16.30 -13.97
CA MET A 211 19.55 -16.65 -13.59
C MET A 211 18.76 -15.40 -13.22
N ARG A 212 17.46 -15.46 -13.48
CA ARG A 212 16.46 -14.53 -13.00
C ARG A 212 15.68 -15.18 -11.89
N ASP A 213 15.70 -14.56 -10.73
CA ASP A 213 14.78 -14.86 -9.64
C ASP A 213 13.75 -13.74 -9.53
N ASP A 214 12.49 -14.07 -9.83
CA ASP A 214 11.34 -13.17 -9.69
C ASP A 214 10.92 -13.01 -8.20
N SER A 215 11.61 -13.66 -7.26
CA SER A 215 11.39 -13.44 -5.84
C SER A 215 11.98 -12.09 -5.41
N TYR A 216 11.09 -11.10 -5.32
CA TYR A 216 11.42 -9.69 -5.06
C TYR A 216 12.16 -9.43 -3.73
N TYR A 217 12.14 -10.37 -2.79
CA TYR A 217 12.53 -10.15 -1.39
C TYR A 217 13.82 -10.82 -0.96
N THR A 218 14.50 -11.52 -1.87
CA THR A 218 15.79 -12.14 -1.55
C THR A 218 16.87 -11.08 -1.66
N THR A 219 17.43 -10.68 -0.51
CA THR A 219 18.59 -9.79 -0.45
C THR A 219 19.85 -10.56 -0.83
N GLU A 220 20.91 -9.85 -1.15
CA GLU A 220 22.24 -10.46 -1.33
C GLU A 220 22.64 -11.32 -0.12
N ASP A 221 22.40 -10.82 1.09
CA ASP A 221 22.65 -11.57 2.33
C ASP A 221 21.83 -12.85 2.44
N PHE A 222 20.59 -12.86 1.95
CA PHE A 222 19.77 -14.07 1.91
C PHE A 222 20.42 -15.15 1.02
N TYR A 223 20.88 -14.77 -0.17
CA TYR A 223 21.55 -15.70 -1.09
C TYR A 223 22.87 -16.21 -0.52
N LYS A 224 23.65 -15.34 0.12
CA LYS A 224 24.91 -15.72 0.78
C LYS A 224 24.69 -16.68 1.96
N LYS A 225 23.58 -16.56 2.68
CA LYS A 225 23.26 -17.40 3.86
C LYS A 225 22.59 -18.73 3.51
N THR A 226 21.98 -18.85 2.34
CA THR A 226 21.25 -20.06 1.94
C THR A 226 22.12 -20.98 1.08
N ASN A 227 22.55 -22.12 1.64
CA ASN A 227 23.46 -23.08 1.00
C ASN A 227 23.01 -23.52 -0.40
N LEU A 228 21.70 -23.68 -0.63
CA LEU A 228 21.13 -24.10 -1.92
C LEU A 228 21.32 -23.06 -3.03
N TRP A 229 21.34 -21.77 -2.69
CA TRP A 229 21.51 -20.70 -3.66
C TRP A 229 22.96 -20.29 -3.81
N TYR A 230 23.78 -20.45 -2.77
CA TYR A 230 25.20 -20.18 -2.86
C TYR A 230 25.96 -21.24 -3.68
N LYS A 231 25.42 -22.47 -3.78
CA LYS A 231 26.02 -23.62 -4.47
C LYS A 231 24.98 -24.43 -5.25
N PRO A 232 24.32 -23.88 -6.27
CA PRO A 232 23.44 -24.69 -7.08
C PRO A 232 24.26 -25.78 -7.77
N ILE A 233 23.72 -27.00 -7.81
CA ILE A 233 24.29 -28.09 -8.59
C ILE A 233 23.82 -27.89 -10.02
N ILE A 234 24.78 -27.71 -10.92
CA ILE A 234 24.49 -27.49 -12.34
C ILE A 234 24.85 -28.74 -13.10
N TYR A 235 23.91 -29.23 -13.89
CA TYR A 235 24.07 -30.42 -14.70
C TYR A 235 24.31 -30.00 -16.14
N ILE A 236 25.39 -30.48 -16.76
CA ILE A 236 25.63 -30.35 -18.20
C ILE A 236 25.71 -31.76 -18.77
N ASP A 237 24.74 -32.12 -19.62
CA ASP A 237 24.58 -33.45 -20.21
C ASP A 237 24.64 -34.59 -19.17
N GLY A 238 24.00 -34.36 -18.02
CA GLY A 238 23.89 -35.34 -16.92
C GLY A 238 25.09 -35.38 -15.97
N LYS A 239 26.17 -34.64 -16.23
CA LYS A 239 27.30 -34.48 -15.29
C LYS A 239 27.10 -33.28 -14.40
N THR A 240 27.47 -33.40 -13.12
CA THR A 240 27.35 -32.33 -12.13
C THR A 240 28.58 -31.44 -12.10
N TYR A 241 28.34 -30.15 -11.91
CA TYR A 241 29.35 -29.12 -11.79
C TYR A 241 28.97 -28.20 -10.64
N ASN A 242 29.96 -27.88 -9.82
CA ASN A 242 29.80 -26.91 -8.75
C ASN A 242 29.84 -25.51 -9.35
N ALA A 243 28.83 -24.71 -9.03
CA ALA A 243 28.83 -23.30 -9.36
C ALA A 243 29.40 -22.48 -8.21
N LYS A 244 30.19 -21.47 -8.56
CA LYS A 244 30.60 -20.39 -7.66
C LYS A 244 29.64 -19.23 -7.85
N PHE A 245 28.93 -18.83 -6.78
CA PHE A 245 28.15 -17.61 -6.78
C PHE A 245 29.08 -16.40 -6.98
N VAL A 246 28.77 -15.57 -7.98
CA VAL A 246 29.59 -14.40 -8.34
C VAL A 246 28.98 -13.14 -7.77
N ASP A 247 27.71 -12.89 -8.11
CA ASP A 247 27.08 -11.60 -7.88
C ASP A 247 25.55 -11.71 -7.94
N VAL A 248 24.87 -10.75 -7.31
CA VAL A 248 23.43 -10.52 -7.47
C VAL A 248 23.18 -9.05 -7.77
N LYS A 249 22.46 -8.79 -8.84
CA LYS A 249 22.03 -7.45 -9.22
C LYS A 249 20.53 -7.36 -9.21
N ARG A 250 20.01 -6.28 -8.64
CA ARG A 250 18.59 -5.96 -8.76
C ARG A 250 18.34 -5.26 -10.09
N GLU A 251 17.46 -5.81 -10.91
CA GLU A 251 17.08 -5.24 -12.20
C GLU A 251 15.57 -4.98 -12.25
N GLN A 252 15.14 -4.16 -13.22
CA GLN A 252 13.73 -3.84 -13.47
C GLN A 252 13.43 -4.01 -14.96
N GLU A 253 12.37 -4.75 -15.27
CA GLU A 253 11.89 -4.93 -16.63
C GLU A 253 10.37 -4.74 -16.65
N LYS A 254 9.88 -3.82 -17.49
CA LYS A 254 8.44 -3.49 -17.63
C LYS A 254 7.75 -3.20 -16.29
N GLY A 255 8.42 -2.46 -15.41
CA GLY A 255 7.91 -2.11 -14.09
C GLY A 255 8.07 -3.20 -13.02
N VAL A 256 8.46 -4.42 -13.39
CA VAL A 256 8.64 -5.54 -12.47
C VAL A 256 10.11 -5.67 -12.08
N TYR A 257 10.40 -5.62 -10.78
CA TYR A 257 11.76 -5.86 -10.29
C TYR A 257 12.05 -7.36 -10.14
N PHE A 258 13.28 -7.75 -10.41
CA PHE A 258 13.78 -9.11 -10.22
C PHE A 258 15.24 -9.10 -9.78
N ASN A 259 15.69 -10.22 -9.23
CA ASN A 259 17.08 -10.46 -8.89
C ASN A 259 17.78 -11.22 -10.03
N LYS A 260 18.88 -10.68 -10.52
CA LYS A 260 19.76 -11.29 -11.51
C LYS A 260 20.94 -11.93 -10.78
N LEU A 261 20.96 -13.26 -10.77
CA LEU A 261 21.98 -14.04 -10.10
C LEU A 261 23.02 -14.51 -11.11
N ILE A 262 24.29 -14.24 -10.83
CA ILE A 262 25.39 -14.59 -11.72
C ILE A 262 26.20 -15.71 -11.07
N TYR A 263 26.34 -16.81 -11.79
CA TYR A 263 27.12 -17.97 -11.39
C TYR A 263 28.27 -18.18 -12.37
N MET A 264 29.38 -18.64 -11.84
CA MET A 264 30.56 -19.04 -12.59
C MET A 264 30.79 -20.53 -12.39
N LEU A 265 31.07 -21.23 -13.48
CA LEU A 265 31.41 -22.64 -13.50
C LEU A 265 32.85 -22.78 -13.96
N GLU A 266 33.62 -23.52 -13.19
CA GLU A 266 34.94 -23.99 -13.56
C GLU A 266 34.74 -25.31 -14.33
N LEU A 267 34.86 -25.23 -15.66
CA LEU A 267 34.65 -26.34 -16.57
C LEU A 267 35.97 -26.87 -17.16
N ASP A 268 37.07 -26.69 -16.45
CA ASP A 268 38.37 -27.10 -16.95
C ASP A 268 38.38 -28.61 -17.26
N ASP A 269 38.96 -28.96 -18.41
CA ASP A 269 39.06 -30.32 -18.95
C ASP A 269 37.74 -31.03 -19.29
N VAL A 270 36.60 -30.33 -19.27
CA VAL A 270 35.33 -30.90 -19.71
C VAL A 270 35.36 -31.10 -21.22
N LYS A 271 35.30 -32.37 -21.65
CA LYS A 271 35.20 -32.75 -23.06
C LYS A 271 33.86 -32.28 -23.64
N VAL A 272 33.92 -31.63 -24.79
CA VAL A 272 32.73 -31.09 -25.47
C VAL A 272 32.52 -31.71 -26.83
N ASN A 273 31.26 -31.97 -27.17
CA ASN A 273 30.90 -32.37 -28.51
C ASN A 273 30.68 -31.12 -29.37
N ILE A 274 31.60 -30.87 -30.31
CA ILE A 274 31.57 -29.69 -31.16
C ILE A 274 30.75 -29.99 -32.42
N LYS A 275 29.65 -29.27 -32.59
CA LYS A 275 28.82 -29.32 -33.79
C LYS A 275 29.21 -28.20 -34.76
N ARG A 276 29.04 -28.43 -36.05
CA ARG A 276 29.19 -27.40 -37.10
C ARG A 276 27.84 -27.13 -37.75
N ASN A 277 27.47 -25.85 -37.88
CA ASN A 277 26.28 -25.42 -38.61
C ASN A 277 26.59 -24.11 -39.35
N ARG A 278 26.38 -24.08 -40.67
CA ARG A 278 26.64 -22.91 -41.54
C ARG A 278 28.02 -22.27 -41.31
N GLY A 279 29.08 -23.07 -41.25
CA GLY A 279 30.46 -22.61 -41.07
C GLY A 279 30.84 -22.20 -39.64
N LYS A 280 29.87 -22.12 -38.72
CA LYS A 280 30.10 -21.80 -37.32
C LYS A 280 30.18 -23.06 -36.46
N ARG A 281 31.02 -23.02 -35.42
CA ARG A 281 31.23 -24.11 -34.46
C ARG A 281 30.45 -23.81 -33.19
N TYR A 282 29.73 -24.81 -32.67
CA TYR A 282 28.91 -24.67 -31.47
C TYR A 282 29.06 -25.87 -30.53
N VAL A 283 28.78 -25.65 -29.25
CA VAL A 283 28.49 -26.72 -28.29
C VAL A 283 27.00 -26.67 -27.97
N ASP A 284 26.34 -27.83 -27.99
CA ASP A 284 24.91 -28.00 -27.74
C ASP A 284 24.76 -28.98 -26.57
N PHE A 285 24.21 -28.49 -25.46
CA PHE A 285 24.07 -29.26 -24.22
C PHE A 285 22.83 -28.86 -23.45
N ASN A 286 22.32 -29.78 -22.62
CA ASN A 286 21.24 -29.49 -21.69
C ASN A 286 21.82 -29.02 -20.35
N ILE A 287 21.38 -27.84 -19.90
CA ILE A 287 21.69 -27.31 -18.57
C ILE A 287 20.51 -27.61 -17.66
N LYS A 288 20.74 -28.31 -16.54
CA LYS A 288 19.78 -28.39 -15.43
C LYS A 288 20.36 -27.66 -14.23
N ILE A 289 19.53 -26.96 -13.47
CA ILE A 289 19.96 -26.28 -12.24
C ILE A 289 19.03 -26.73 -11.13
N SER A 290 19.62 -27.21 -10.02
CA SER A 290 18.86 -27.49 -8.80
C SER A 290 18.55 -26.18 -8.08
N ASP A 291 17.28 -25.94 -7.82
CA ASP A 291 16.80 -24.87 -6.96
C ASP A 291 15.93 -25.44 -5.83
N PRO A 292 15.50 -24.64 -4.83
CA PRO A 292 14.66 -25.13 -3.74
C PRO A 292 13.28 -25.67 -4.15
N GLN A 293 12.84 -25.45 -5.39
CA GLN A 293 11.56 -25.91 -5.93
C GLN A 293 11.68 -27.12 -6.87
N GLY A 294 12.89 -27.43 -7.34
CA GLY A 294 13.15 -28.58 -8.20
C GLY A 294 14.29 -28.35 -9.18
N LEU A 295 14.17 -28.93 -10.37
CA LEU A 295 15.16 -28.83 -11.43
C LEU A 295 14.61 -27.94 -12.56
N VAL A 296 15.32 -26.88 -12.89
CA VAL A 296 15.04 -26.05 -14.07
C VAL A 296 15.96 -26.50 -15.20
N GLU A 297 15.38 -26.89 -16.34
CA GLU A 297 16.11 -27.35 -17.52
C GLU A 297 16.04 -26.33 -18.66
N LYS A 298 17.17 -26.08 -19.31
CA LYS A 298 17.26 -25.27 -20.54
C LYS A 298 18.32 -25.84 -21.46
N ARG A 299 17.97 -26.01 -22.74
CA ARG A 299 18.93 -26.35 -23.80
C ARG A 299 19.77 -25.12 -24.15
N ALA A 300 21.08 -25.27 -24.14
CA ALA A 300 22.04 -24.22 -24.45
C ALA A 300 22.78 -24.53 -25.76
N LEU A 301 22.76 -23.57 -26.68
CA LEU A 301 23.55 -23.60 -27.91
C LEU A 301 24.55 -22.44 -27.86
N VAL A 302 25.83 -22.75 -27.72
CA VAL A 302 26.88 -21.75 -27.47
C VAL A 302 27.93 -21.79 -28.57
N GLU A 303 28.26 -20.62 -29.14
CA GLU A 303 29.25 -20.50 -30.22
C GLU A 303 30.67 -20.66 -29.66
N ILE A 304 31.54 -21.35 -30.39
CA ILE A 304 32.95 -21.53 -30.01
C ILE A 304 33.75 -20.41 -30.67
N ARG A 305 34.62 -19.75 -29.89
CA ARG A 305 35.67 -18.89 -30.41
C ARG A 305 36.97 -19.67 -30.57
#